data_AF-A0A840FJ39-F1
#
_entry.id   AF-A0A840FJ39-F1
#
_cell.length_a   1.000
_cell.length_b   1.000
_cell.length_c   1.000
_cell.angle_alpha   90.00
_cell.angle_beta   90.00
_cell.angle_gamma   90.00
#
_symmetry.space_group_name_H-M   'P 1'
#
loop_
_entity.id
_entity.type
_entity.pdbx_description
1 polymer ?
#
loop_
_entity_poly.entity_id
_entity_poly.type
_entity_poly.pdbx_seq_one_letter_code
_entity_poly.pdbx_strand_id
1 'polypeptide(L)'
;MKASVLLAAAAVSSLFALGASAEEYQGVLQFHSSASRAGVRAEAVVASHSADPYREGASADVAPALPTLAKRSDTRAEAVAAARAGNLYADGADAGVPQAFTSTLDRSTVRAQARATAAHSVTEGTL
;
A
#
# COMPACT_ATOMS: atom_id res chain seq x y z
N MET A 1 48.59 50.69 -6.49
CA MET A 1 47.76 49.46 -6.55
C MET A 1 46.41 49.65 -5.85
N LYS A 2 45.64 50.71 -6.18
CA LYS A 2 44.36 51.01 -5.49
C LYS A 2 43.21 51.24 -6.48
N ALA A 3 43.42 52.06 -7.52
CA ALA A 3 42.41 52.30 -8.55
C ALA A 3 42.16 51.10 -9.48
N SER A 4 43.23 50.37 -9.86
CA SER A 4 43.14 49.23 -10.79
C SER A 4 42.34 48.06 -10.21
N VAL A 5 42.49 47.82 -8.90
CA VAL A 5 41.76 46.75 -8.19
C VAL A 5 40.28 47.11 -8.05
N LEU A 6 39.97 48.39 -7.78
CA LEU A 6 38.58 48.87 -7.74
C LEU A 6 37.92 48.81 -9.12
N LEU A 7 38.64 49.15 -10.19
CA LEU A 7 38.11 49.11 -11.54
C LEU A 7 37.85 47.66 -12.01
N ALA A 8 38.76 46.74 -11.68
CA ALA A 8 38.56 45.32 -11.94
C ALA A 8 37.38 44.74 -11.15
N ALA A 9 37.25 45.09 -9.86
CA ALA A 9 36.13 44.66 -9.04
C ALA A 9 34.79 45.21 -9.57
N ALA A 10 34.75 46.47 -10.00
CA ALA A 10 33.57 47.08 -10.60
C ALA A 10 33.17 46.41 -11.93
N ALA A 11 34.16 46.08 -12.78
CA ALA A 11 33.92 45.38 -14.04
C ALA A 11 33.38 43.95 -13.81
N VAL A 12 33.97 43.21 -12.87
CA VAL A 12 33.47 41.86 -12.53
C VAL A 12 32.07 41.92 -11.93
N SER A 13 31.80 42.91 -11.07
CA SER A 13 30.48 43.09 -10.45
C SER A 13 29.40 43.49 -11.46
N SER A 14 29.74 44.30 -12.48
CA SER A 14 28.79 44.68 -13.52
C SER A 14 28.46 43.54 -14.46
N LEU A 15 29.40 42.62 -14.76
CA LEU A 15 29.10 41.40 -15.50
C LEU A 15 28.04 40.52 -14.81
N PHE A 16 28.03 40.49 -13.48
CA PHE A 16 27.04 39.72 -12.72
C PHE A 16 25.63 40.31 -12.81
N ALA A 17 25.49 41.63 -12.99
CA ALA A 17 24.20 42.29 -13.15
C ALA A 17 23.52 41.99 -14.50
N LEU A 18 24.29 41.62 -15.54
CA LEU A 18 23.73 41.24 -16.85
C LEU A 18 23.04 39.85 -16.84
N GLY A 19 23.29 39.03 -15.82
CA GLY A 19 22.72 37.68 -15.70
C GLY A 19 21.46 37.59 -14.83
N ALA A 20 21.06 38.68 -14.19
CA ALA A 20 19.85 38.71 -13.37
C ALA A 20 18.61 38.83 -14.26
N SER A 21 18.19 37.72 -14.87
CA SER A 21 16.86 37.63 -15.49
C SER A 21 15.86 37.07 -14.47
N ALA A 22 14.89 37.88 -14.06
CA ALA A 22 13.70 37.36 -13.42
C ALA A 22 12.76 36.82 -14.50
N GLU A 23 12.14 35.66 -14.28
CA GLU A 23 11.05 35.20 -15.12
C GLU A 23 9.92 36.23 -15.04
N GLU A 24 9.57 36.83 -16.18
CA GLU A 24 8.44 37.74 -16.25
C GLU A 24 7.17 36.92 -16.04
N TYR A 25 6.41 37.21 -14.97
CA TYR A 25 5.14 36.56 -14.74
C TYR A 25 4.15 36.99 -15.83
N GLN A 26 3.86 36.12 -16.81
CA GLN A 26 2.92 36.41 -17.91
C GLN A 26 1.44 36.47 -17.47
N GLY A 27 1.15 36.48 -16.17
CA GLY A 27 -0.21 36.42 -15.65
C GLY A 27 -0.85 35.04 -15.77
N VAL A 28 -2.15 34.98 -15.52
CA VAL A 28 -2.95 33.77 -15.76
C VAL A 28 -3.17 33.64 -17.26
N LEU A 29 -2.64 32.56 -17.84
CA LEU A 29 -2.89 32.16 -19.23
C LEU A 29 -4.38 32.21 -19.53
N GLN A 30 -4.78 33.10 -20.44
CA GLN A 30 -6.16 33.21 -20.90
C GLN A 30 -6.39 32.15 -21.97
N PHE A 31 -7.32 31.23 -21.70
CA PHE A 31 -7.73 30.25 -22.69
C PHE A 31 -8.82 30.84 -23.60
N HIS A 32 -8.48 31.05 -24.87
CA HIS A 32 -9.45 31.35 -25.91
C HIS A 32 -9.83 30.04 -26.60
N SER A 33 -11.12 29.69 -26.54
CA SER A 33 -11.60 28.55 -27.32
C SER A 33 -11.40 28.81 -28.80
N SER A 34 -10.82 27.84 -29.51
CA SER A 34 -10.71 27.86 -30.98
C SER A 34 -12.04 27.56 -31.67
N ALA A 35 -13.04 27.05 -30.94
CA ALA A 35 -14.35 26.71 -31.46
C ALA A 35 -15.36 27.83 -31.24
N SER A 36 -16.18 28.11 -32.26
CA SER A 36 -17.30 29.04 -32.12
C SER A 36 -18.45 28.40 -31.34
N ARG A 37 -19.24 29.21 -30.61
CA ARG A 37 -20.43 28.70 -29.90
C ARG A 37 -21.44 28.04 -30.85
N ALA A 38 -21.53 28.54 -32.09
CA ALA A 38 -22.39 27.96 -33.11
C ALA A 38 -21.89 26.57 -33.54
N GLY A 39 -20.58 26.42 -33.73
CA GLY A 39 -19.95 25.12 -34.04
C GLY A 39 -20.18 24.09 -32.94
N VAL A 40 -19.94 24.46 -31.68
CA VAL A 40 -20.19 23.57 -30.53
C VAL A 40 -21.66 23.16 -30.43
N ARG A 41 -22.60 24.08 -30.70
CA ARG A 41 -24.04 23.75 -30.73
C ARG A 41 -24.39 22.77 -31.84
N ALA A 42 -23.83 22.96 -33.04
CA ALA A 42 -24.06 22.04 -34.14
C ALA A 42 -23.53 20.64 -33.83
N GLU A 43 -22.31 20.55 -33.27
CA GLU A 43 -21.71 19.29 -32.84
C GLU A 43 -22.50 18.61 -31.71
N ALA A 44 -22.99 19.39 -30.74
CA ALA A 44 -23.82 18.87 -29.66
C ALA A 44 -25.14 18.26 -30.17
N VAL A 45 -25.78 18.88 -31.17
CA VAL A 45 -26.99 18.31 -31.80
C VAL A 45 -26.66 16.98 -32.49
N VAL A 46 -25.57 16.92 -33.25
CA VAL A 46 -25.13 15.67 -33.91
C VAL A 46 -24.85 14.58 -32.88
N ALA A 47 -24.13 14.90 -31.80
CA ALA A 47 -23.82 13.95 -30.74
C ALA A 47 -25.08 13.47 -29.99
N SER A 48 -26.07 14.34 -29.80
CA SER A 48 -27.33 13.99 -29.12
C SER A 48 -28.19 13.03 -29.93
N HIS A 49 -28.03 13.02 -31.26
CA HIS A 49 -28.75 12.14 -32.17
C HIS A 49 -27.92 10.94 -32.66
N SER A 50 -26.66 10.82 -32.23
CA SER A 50 -25.84 9.67 -32.57
C SER A 50 -26.28 8.42 -31.80
N ALA A 51 -25.90 7.25 -32.30
CA ALA A 51 -26.19 6.01 -31.60
C ALA A 51 -25.44 5.97 -30.26
N ASP A 52 -26.14 5.62 -29.19
CA ASP A 52 -25.52 5.43 -27.87
C ASP A 52 -24.59 4.20 -27.93
N PRO A 53 -23.26 4.39 -27.76
CA PRO A 53 -22.29 3.30 -27.84
C PRO A 53 -22.43 2.29 -26.69
N TYR A 54 -23.16 2.61 -25.63
CA TYR A 54 -23.36 1.76 -24.46
C TYR A 54 -24.74 1.12 -24.40
N ARG A 55 -25.63 1.43 -25.36
CA ARG A 55 -27.02 0.93 -25.38
C ARG A 55 -27.13 -0.60 -25.27
N GLU A 56 -26.25 -1.31 -25.97
CA GLU A 56 -26.23 -2.78 -25.96
C GLU A 56 -25.78 -3.33 -24.59
N GLY A 57 -24.83 -2.66 -23.93
CA GLY A 57 -24.38 -3.05 -22.60
C GLY A 57 -25.39 -2.72 -21.50
N ALA A 58 -26.11 -1.60 -21.62
CA ALA A 58 -27.17 -1.22 -20.69
C ALA A 58 -28.41 -2.13 -20.82
N SER A 59 -28.66 -2.64 -22.02
CA SER A 59 -29.73 -3.61 -22.30
C SER A 59 -29.28 -5.06 -22.14
N ALA A 60 -28.00 -5.29 -21.80
CA ALA A 60 -27.51 -6.63 -21.58
C ALA A 60 -28.19 -7.21 -20.32
N ASP A 61 -28.67 -8.45 -20.45
CA ASP A 61 -29.14 -9.24 -19.33
C ASP A 61 -28.07 -9.38 -18.25
N VAL A 62 -28.47 -9.87 -17.07
CA VAL A 62 -27.56 -10.10 -15.95
C VAL A 62 -26.30 -10.83 -16.42
N ALA A 63 -25.14 -10.23 -16.16
CA ALA A 63 -23.85 -10.80 -16.53
C ALA A 63 -23.76 -12.26 -16.06
N PRO A 64 -23.26 -13.19 -16.92
CA PRO A 64 -23.17 -14.60 -16.56
C PRO A 64 -22.30 -14.76 -15.31
N ALA A 65 -22.69 -15.70 -14.45
CA ALA A 65 -21.92 -16.00 -13.25
C ALA A 65 -20.49 -16.39 -13.64
N LEU A 66 -19.51 -15.70 -13.06
CA LEU A 66 -18.09 -16.00 -13.25
C LEU A 66 -17.83 -17.44 -12.75
N PRO A 67 -17.34 -18.36 -13.60
CA PRO A 67 -17.19 -19.77 -13.25
C PRO A 67 -16.18 -20.03 -12.12
N THR A 68 -15.34 -19.04 -11.81
CA THR A 68 -14.35 -19.09 -10.73
C THR A 68 -14.91 -18.70 -9.37
N LEU A 69 -16.14 -18.18 -9.29
CA LEU A 69 -16.78 -17.81 -8.04
C LEU A 69 -17.70 -18.93 -7.56
N ALA A 70 -17.51 -19.35 -6.31
CA ALA A 70 -18.41 -20.30 -5.66
C ALA A 70 -19.86 -19.76 -5.67
N LYS A 71 -20.84 -20.63 -5.91
CA LYS A 71 -22.25 -20.23 -5.83
C LYS A 71 -22.56 -19.80 -4.41
N ARG A 72 -23.32 -18.71 -4.26
CA ARG A 72 -23.74 -18.17 -2.95
C ARG A 72 -24.46 -19.22 -2.08
N SER A 73 -25.19 -20.14 -2.70
CA SER A 73 -25.86 -21.26 -2.01
C SER A 73 -24.86 -22.18 -1.31
N ASP A 74 -23.77 -22.48 -2.00
CA ASP A 74 -22.80 -23.49 -1.59
C ASP A 74 -21.94 -22.91 -0.46
N THR A 75 -21.51 -21.65 -0.60
CA THR A 75 -20.83 -20.90 0.48
C THR A 75 -21.72 -20.75 1.72
N ARG A 76 -23.02 -20.53 1.55
CA ARG A 76 -23.96 -20.45 2.69
C ARG A 76 -24.09 -21.79 3.39
N ALA A 77 -24.21 -22.90 2.64
CA ALA A 77 -24.29 -24.24 3.21
C ALA A 77 -23.02 -24.58 4.00
N GLU A 78 -21.85 -24.29 3.43
CA GLU A 78 -20.54 -24.50 4.07
C GLU A 78 -20.40 -23.66 5.35
N ALA A 79 -20.77 -22.38 5.32
CA ALA A 79 -20.73 -21.51 6.49
C ALA A 79 -21.63 -22.00 7.63
N VAL A 80 -22.83 -22.51 7.32
CA VAL A 80 -23.74 -23.09 8.32
C VAL A 80 -23.17 -24.38 8.91
N ALA A 81 -22.55 -25.24 8.08
CA ALA A 81 -21.89 -26.45 8.55
C ALA A 81 -20.71 -26.13 9.48
N ALA A 82 -19.86 -25.18 9.08
CA ALA A 82 -18.73 -24.71 9.90
C ALA A 82 -19.19 -24.11 11.23
N ALA A 83 -20.25 -23.29 11.22
CA ALA A 83 -20.81 -22.72 12.45
C ALA A 83 -21.38 -23.79 13.40
N ARG A 84 -21.92 -24.88 12.86
CA ARG A 84 -22.46 -26.02 13.64
C ARG A 84 -21.39 -27.00 14.11
N ALA A 85 -20.21 -27.01 13.49
CA ALA A 85 -19.12 -27.91 13.85
C ALA A 85 -18.56 -27.64 15.27
N GLY A 86 -18.93 -26.52 15.90
CA GLY A 86 -18.50 -26.16 17.25
C GLY A 86 -17.08 -25.59 17.27
N ASN A 87 -16.60 -25.22 18.47
CA ASN A 87 -15.24 -24.70 18.63
C ASN A 87 -14.24 -25.85 18.62
N LEU A 88 -13.33 -25.86 17.63
CA LEU A 88 -12.27 -26.85 17.49
C LEU A 88 -11.35 -26.95 18.73
N TYR A 89 -11.30 -25.91 19.55
CA TYR A 89 -10.48 -25.84 20.76
C TYR A 89 -11.28 -25.95 22.06
N ALA A 90 -12.57 -26.31 22.00
CA ALA A 90 -13.41 -26.42 23.20
C ALA A 90 -12.78 -27.34 24.26
N ASP A 91 -12.28 -28.50 23.84
CA ASP A 91 -11.69 -29.50 24.74
C ASP A 91 -10.44 -28.98 25.46
N GLY A 92 -9.66 -28.10 24.82
CA GLY A 92 -8.48 -27.49 25.42
C GLY A 92 -8.80 -26.33 26.37
N ALA A 93 -9.93 -25.65 26.16
CA ALA A 93 -10.36 -24.56 27.03
C ALA A 93 -10.84 -25.08 28.40
N ASP A 94 -11.48 -26.26 28.42
CA ASP A 94 -11.96 -26.90 29.65
C ASP A 94 -10.92 -27.84 30.31
N ALA A 95 -9.79 -28.10 29.65
CA ALA A 95 -8.75 -29.01 30.15
C ALA A 95 -8.05 -28.54 31.45
N GLY A 96 -8.29 -27.29 31.87
CA GLY A 96 -7.63 -26.70 33.04
C GLY A 96 -6.12 -26.55 32.85
N VAL A 97 -5.44 -25.90 33.82
CA VAL A 97 -3.98 -25.83 33.81
C VAL A 97 -3.44 -27.20 34.24
N PRO A 98 -2.61 -27.89 33.43
CA PRO A 98 -2.00 -29.15 33.85
C PRO A 98 -1.26 -28.93 35.17
N GLN A 99 -1.46 -29.83 36.13
CA GLN A 99 -0.83 -29.76 37.45
C GLN A 99 0.67 -29.51 37.27
N ALA A 100 1.18 -28.43 37.87
CA ALA A 100 2.61 -28.18 37.87
C ALA A 100 3.31 -29.41 38.44
N PHE A 101 4.20 -30.03 37.67
CA PHE A 101 4.97 -31.19 38.13
C PHE A 101 5.64 -30.84 39.45
N THR A 102 5.25 -31.52 40.53
CA THR A 102 5.87 -31.37 41.85
C THR A 102 7.25 -32.03 41.79
N SER A 103 8.26 -31.30 41.32
CA SER A 103 9.65 -31.76 41.40
C SER A 103 10.05 -31.85 42.86
N THR A 104 10.40 -33.05 43.33
CA THR A 104 10.99 -33.27 44.66
C THR A 104 12.48 -32.94 44.71
N LEU A 105 13.10 -32.69 43.54
CA LEU A 105 14.49 -32.27 43.44
C LEU A 105 14.62 -30.80 43.83
N ASP A 106 15.61 -30.52 44.68
CA ASP A 106 16.01 -29.16 45.01
C ASP A 106 16.42 -28.41 43.72
N ARG A 107 15.93 -27.19 43.58
CA ARG A 107 16.22 -26.34 42.43
C ARG A 107 17.72 -26.04 42.29
N SER A 108 18.48 -26.10 43.40
CA SER A 108 19.93 -25.93 43.35
C SER A 108 20.63 -27.09 42.64
N THR A 109 20.19 -28.34 42.86
CA THR A 109 20.80 -29.53 42.25
C THR A 109 20.50 -29.59 40.75
N VAL A 110 19.27 -29.23 40.37
CA VAL A 110 18.87 -29.12 38.96
C VAL A 110 19.72 -28.08 38.23
N ARG A 111 19.97 -26.92 38.84
CA ARG A 111 20.82 -25.87 38.25
C ARG A 111 22.29 -26.32 38.13
N ALA A 112 22.81 -27.04 39.12
CA ALA A 112 24.17 -27.57 39.08
C ALA A 112 24.32 -28.61 37.96
N GLN A 113 23.37 -29.55 37.84
CA GLN A 113 23.35 -30.55 36.79
C GLN A 113 23.22 -29.91 35.41
N ALA A 114 22.33 -28.94 35.22
CA ALA A 114 22.18 -28.23 33.95
C ALA A 114 23.47 -27.51 33.51
N ARG A 115 24.19 -26.88 34.46
CA ARG A 115 25.49 -26.26 34.18
C ARG A 115 26.55 -27.30 33.80
N ALA A 116 26.59 -28.43 34.50
CA ALA A 116 27.51 -29.51 34.18
C ALA A 116 27.24 -30.11 32.79
N THR A 117 25.97 -30.38 32.45
CA THR A 117 25.58 -30.88 31.12
C THR A 117 25.90 -29.86 30.03
N ALA A 118 25.61 -28.57 30.25
CA ALA A 118 25.97 -27.52 29.29
C ALA A 118 27.48 -27.43 29.06
N ALA A 119 28.29 -27.59 30.12
CA ALA A 119 29.74 -27.65 30.00
C ALA A 119 30.23 -28.87 29.21
N HIS A 120 29.57 -30.03 29.36
CA HIS A 120 29.89 -31.25 28.61
C HIS A 120 29.42 -31.20 27.15
N SER A 121 28.28 -30.58 26.86
CA SER A 121 27.79 -30.41 25.48
C SER A 121 28.63 -29.40 24.67
N VAL A 122 29.31 -28.48 25.35
CA VAL A 122 30.28 -27.58 24.71
C VAL A 122 31.55 -28.34 24.32
N THR A 123 31.93 -29.40 25.05
CA THR A 123 33.11 -30.22 24.73
C THR A 123 32.89 -31.26 23.63
N GLU A 124 31.67 -31.74 23.40
CA GLU A 124 31.39 -32.69 22.30
C GLU A 124 31.13 -32.00 20.94
N GLY A 125 31.04 -30.66 20.91
CA GLY A 125 30.80 -29.86 19.69
C GLY A 125 32.04 -29.22 19.07
N THR A 126 33.24 -29.55 19.53
CA THR A 126 34.51 -29.06 18.96
C THR A 126 35.50 -30.19 18.75
N LEU A 127 35.23 -31.08 17.79
CA LEU A 127 36.20 -31.79 16.96
C LEU A 127 35.52 -32.24 15.65
#